data_AF-B1VHY4-F1
#
_entry.id   AF-B1VHY4-F1
#
_cell.length_a   1.000
_cell.length_b   1.000
_cell.length_c   1.000
_cell.angle_alpha   90.00
_cell.angle_beta   90.00
_cell.angle_gamma   90.00
#
_symmetry.space_group_name_H-M   'P 1'
#
loop_
_entity.id
_entity.type
_entity.pdbx_description
1 polymer ?
#
loop_
_entity_poly.entity_id
_entity_poly.type
_entity_poly.pdbx_seq_one_letter_code
_entity_poly.pdbx_strand_id
1 'polypeptide(L)' 'MGIFSGRHFPREIILWAVRWYCRYGVSYRDLEEMMTSAGRAG' A
#
# COMPACT_ATOMS: atom_id res chain seq x y z
N MET A 1 -22.14 16.12 2.52
CA MET A 1 -21.56 16.93 1.43
C MET A 1 -20.06 17.04 1.68
N GLY A 2 -19.13 16.39 0.99
CA GLY A 2 -19.18 15.58 -0.20
C GLY A 2 -18.19 14.41 -0.11
N ILE A 3 -18.58 13.38 -0.82
CA ILE A 3 -17.96 12.07 -1.04
C ILE A 3 -16.58 12.19 -1.69
N PHE A 4 -15.52 12.37 -0.90
CA PHE A 4 -14.18 11.96 -1.33
C PHE A 4 -14.12 10.43 -1.32
N SER A 5 -14.90 9.79 -2.19
CA SER A 5 -14.77 8.38 -2.55
C SER A 5 -13.56 8.21 -3.49
N GLY A 6 -12.43 8.79 -3.12
CA GLY A 6 -11.14 8.32 -3.63
C GLY A 6 -10.92 6.97 -2.96
N ARG A 7 -10.65 5.92 -3.74
CA ARG A 7 -10.37 4.56 -3.24
C ARG A 7 -9.50 4.66 -2.00
N HIS A 8 -10.12 4.51 -0.82
CA HIS A 8 -9.46 4.81 0.43
C HIS A 8 -8.60 3.60 0.72
N PHE A 9 -7.41 3.55 0.12
CA PHE A 9 -6.38 2.63 0.60
C PHE A 9 -6.27 2.89 2.09
N PRO A 10 -6.40 1.87 2.94
CA PRO A 10 -6.29 2.05 4.37
C PRO A 10 -5.01 2.85 4.61
N ARG A 11 -5.11 3.96 5.36
CA ARG A 11 -3.94 4.75 5.79
C ARG A 11 -2.82 3.85 6.31
N GLU A 12 -3.21 2.72 6.90
CA GLU A 12 -2.34 1.65 7.37
C GLU A 12 -1.51 1.02 6.24
N ILE A 13 -2.07 0.74 5.06
CA ILE A 13 -1.33 0.22 3.89
C ILE A 13 -0.30 1.24 3.39
N ILE A 14 -0.67 2.52 3.31
CA ILE A 14 0.26 3.58 2.86
C ILE A 14 1.43 3.72 3.84
N LEU A 15 1.13 3.75 5.14
CA LEU A 15 2.16 3.82 6.18
C LEU A 15 3.05 2.57 6.21
N TRP A 16 2.47 1.38 5.99
CA TRP A 16 3.22 0.13 5.88
C TRP A 16 4.19 0.22 4.69
N ALA A 17 3.70 0.67 3.54
CA ALA A 17 4.48 0.79 2.32
C ALA A 17 5.68 1.72 2.49
N VAL A 18 5.44 2.93 3.03
CA VAL A 18 6.50 3.91 3.29
C VAL A 18 7.52 3.38 4.30
N ARG A 19 7.08 2.65 5.33
CA ARG A 19 7.98 2.06 6.33
C ARG A 19 8.94 1.06 5.70
N TRP A 20 8.44 0.17 4.83
CA TRP A 20 9.29 -0.82 4.15
C TRP A 20 10.21 -0.18 3.12
N TYR A 21 9.70 0.82 2.38
CA TYR A 21 10.50 1.61 1.45
C TYR A 21 11.67 2.30 2.16
N CYS A 22 11.42 3.04 3.25
CA CYS A 22 12.46 3.76 3.97
C CYS A 22 13.38 2.87 4.81
N ARG A 23 12.88 1.78 5.40
CA ARG A 23 13.67 0.96 6.34
C ARG A 23 14.53 -0.10 5.67
N TYR A 24 14.07 -0.64 4.54
CA TYR A 24 14.73 -1.77 3.88
C TYR A 24 15.16 -1.46 2.46
N GLY A 25 14.90 -0.25 1.94
CA GLY A 25 15.21 0.11 0.56
C GLY A 25 14.47 -0.79 -0.44
N VAL A 26 13.28 -1.25 -0.06
CA VAL A 26 12.45 -2.13 -0.87
C VAL A 26 12.16 -1.45 -2.19
N SER A 27 12.52 -2.11 -3.29
CA SER A 27 12.24 -1.62 -4.62
C SER A 27 10.73 -1.47 -4.81
N TYR A 28 10.32 -0.43 -5.52
CA TYR A 28 8.90 -0.17 -5.79
C TYR A 28 8.19 -1.39 -6.39
N ARG A 29 8.88 -2.19 -7.22
CA ARG A 29 8.36 -3.46 -7.77
C ARG A 29 8.01 -4.49 -6.69
N ASP A 30 8.91 -4.68 -5.74
CA ASP A 30 8.76 -5.63 -4.65
C ASP A 30 7.62 -5.20 -3.71
N LEU A 31 7.50 -3.88 -3.51
CA LEU A 31 6.38 -3.23 -2.85
C LEU A 31 5.03 -3.43 -3.56
N GLU A 32 5.02 -3.28 -4.89
CA GLU A 32 3.85 -3.49 -5.74
C GLU A 32 3.42 -4.97 -5.76
N GLU A 33 4.39 -5.90 -5.78
CA GLU A 33 4.13 -7.34 -5.65
C GLU A 33 3.56 -7.69 -4.27
N MET A 34 4.10 -7.14 -3.17
CA MET A 34 3.54 -7.35 -1.83
C MET A 34 2.09 -6.85 -1.71
N MET A 35 1.79 -5.65 -2.25
CA MET A 35 0.43 -5.11 -2.23
C MET A 35 -0.52 -5.91 -3.13
N THR A 36 -0.06 -6.35 -4.29
CA THR A 36 -0.84 -7.15 -5.24
C THR A 36 -1.11 -8.56 -4.70
N SER A 37 -0.14 -9.14 -3.99
CA SER A 37 -0.26 -10.45 -3.34
C SER A 37 -1.24 -10.40 -2.17
N ALA A 38 -1.20 -9.32 -1.36
CA ALA A 38 -2.11 -9.11 -0.25
C ALA A 38 -3.57 -8.89 -0.70
N GLY A 39 -3.79 -8.35 -1.90
CA GLY A 39 -5.12 -8.12 -2.47
C GLY A 39 -5.77 -9.32 -3.17
N ARG A 40 -5.05 -10.44 -3.35
CA ARG A 40 -5.56 -11.66 -4.02
C ARG A 40 -6.06 -12.75 -3.06
N ALA A 41 -5.87 -12.58 -1.75
CA ALA A 41 -6.47 -13.46 -0.74
C ALA A 41 -7.84 -12.89 -0.32
N GLY A 42 -8.80 -12.95 -1.24
CA GLY A 42 -10.20 -12.55 -1.03
C GLY A 42 -11.08 -13.30 -2.02
#